data_AF-A0A516GM94-F1
#
_entry.id   AF-A0A516GM94-F1
#
_cell.length_a   1.000
_cell.length_b   1.000
_cell.length_c   1.000
_cell.angle_alpha   90.00
_cell.angle_beta   90.00
_cell.angle_gamma   90.00
#
_symmetry.space_group_name_H-M   'P 1'
#
loop_
_entity.id
_entity.type
_entity.pdbx_description
1 polymer ?
#
loop_
_entity_poly.entity_id
_entity_poly.type
_entity_poly.pdbx_seq_one_letter_code
_entity_poly.pdbx_strand_id
1 'polypeptide(L)'
;MKNRLLVITLLLLGSIISSCSSDDDFNYQSDFENSHNTWLNFKESSNNSYKYVVSGGSVFTTYGWETTIKISNGVIVERSFRYTAGAEDFIPVDQLEWTENENKINSPEHENTSASTALTLDEIYEKAEQEWLIKRKNATSYFESENNGLISTCGYTKKNCLDDCFVGITIKNIVTL
;
A
#
# COMPACT_ATOMS: atom_id res chain seq x y z
N MET A 1 -23.60 69.70 0.38
CA MET A 1 -22.91 68.82 -0.60
C MET A 1 -21.91 67.98 0.19
N LYS A 2 -22.31 66.93 0.93
CA LYS A 2 -22.82 65.63 0.44
C LYS A 2 -21.88 65.05 -0.64
N ASN A 3 -21.20 63.97 -0.25
CA ASN A 3 -20.74 62.88 -1.12
C ASN A 3 -19.50 63.09 -2.02
N ARG A 4 -18.34 63.53 -1.50
CA ARG A 4 -17.09 63.42 -2.29
C ARG A 4 -15.84 62.90 -1.56
N LEU A 5 -15.94 62.49 -0.30
CA LEU A 5 -14.82 61.91 0.46
C LEU A 5 -15.00 60.44 0.84
N LEU A 6 -15.99 59.76 0.25
CA LEU A 6 -16.36 58.37 0.55
C LEU A 6 -16.02 57.37 -0.56
N VAL A 7 -15.24 57.78 -1.58
CA VAL A 7 -15.01 56.96 -2.79
C VAL A 7 -13.60 56.38 -2.87
N ILE A 8 -12.64 56.81 -2.04
CA ILE A 8 -11.25 56.32 -2.15
C ILE A 8 -10.91 55.25 -1.09
N THR A 9 -11.66 55.15 0.01
CA THR A 9 -11.45 54.12 1.04
C THR A 9 -12.18 52.80 0.78
N LEU A 10 -13.01 52.71 -0.28
CA LEU A 10 -13.81 51.52 -0.61
C LEU A 10 -13.27 50.74 -1.83
N LEU A 11 -11.97 50.84 -2.11
CA LEU A 11 -11.31 50.16 -3.25
C LEU A 11 -10.10 49.31 -2.82
N LEU A 12 -9.90 49.08 -1.52
CA LEU A 12 -8.80 48.26 -0.97
C LEU A 12 -9.28 46.99 -0.25
N LEU A 13 -10.57 46.68 -0.29
CA LEU A 13 -11.16 45.48 0.33
C LEU A 13 -11.43 44.33 -0.66
N GLY A 14 -11.00 44.47 -1.93
CA GLY A 14 -11.39 43.57 -3.01
C GLY A 14 -10.32 42.60 -3.52
N SER A 15 -9.16 42.49 -2.88
CA SER A 15 -8.00 41.77 -3.43
C SER A 15 -7.43 40.73 -2.49
N ILE A 16 -8.29 39.89 -1.92
CA ILE A 16 -7.87 38.59 -1.38
C ILE A 16 -8.75 37.52 -2.02
N ILE A 17 -8.70 37.44 -3.35
CA ILE A 17 -8.90 36.15 -4.00
C ILE A 17 -7.72 35.29 -3.53
N SER A 18 -7.93 34.59 -2.42
CA SER A 18 -7.12 33.45 -2.06
C SER A 18 -7.27 32.47 -3.21
N SER A 19 -6.33 32.53 -4.15
CA SER A 19 -6.06 31.41 -5.05
C SER A 19 -5.54 30.31 -4.15
N CYS A 20 -6.45 29.62 -3.49
CA CYS A 20 -6.21 28.25 -3.09
C CYS A 20 -6.04 27.53 -4.42
N SER A 21 -4.80 27.46 -4.92
CA SER A 21 -4.46 26.34 -5.76
C SER A 21 -4.83 25.13 -4.92
N SER A 22 -5.80 24.35 -5.38
CA SER A 22 -6.02 23.02 -4.84
C SER A 22 -4.74 22.27 -5.16
N ASP A 23 -3.77 22.37 -4.25
CA ASP A 23 -2.45 21.76 -4.36
C ASP A 23 -2.61 20.26 -4.15
N ASP A 24 -3.35 19.56 -5.03
CA ASP A 24 -3.61 18.12 -5.06
C ASP A 24 -3.32 17.48 -3.70
N ASP A 25 -4.30 17.65 -2.80
CA ASP A 25 -4.20 17.31 -1.39
C ASP A 25 -3.60 15.92 -1.27
N PHE A 26 -2.53 15.83 -0.50
CA PHE A 26 -1.95 14.56 -0.12
C PHE A 26 -2.92 13.93 0.92
N ASN A 27 -4.03 13.41 0.41
CA ASN A 27 -5.29 13.24 1.14
C ASN A 27 -5.32 12.02 2.07
N TYR A 28 -4.23 11.24 2.12
CA TYR A 28 -4.19 9.98 2.85
C TYR A 28 -3.64 10.11 4.27
N GLN A 29 -3.18 11.28 4.72
CA GLN A 29 -2.51 11.42 6.02
C GLN A 29 -3.40 10.95 7.17
N SER A 30 -4.65 11.42 7.21
CA SER A 30 -5.62 11.01 8.24
C SER A 30 -5.92 9.51 8.18
N ASP A 31 -6.12 8.95 6.99
CA ASP A 31 -6.46 7.55 6.81
C ASP A 31 -5.29 6.63 7.19
N PHE A 32 -4.07 7.04 6.83
CA PHE A 32 -2.84 6.36 7.22
C PHE A 32 -2.64 6.38 8.73
N GLU A 33 -2.78 7.54 9.38
CA GLU A 33 -2.65 7.66 10.84
C GLU A 33 -3.68 6.78 11.57
N ASN A 34 -4.93 6.76 11.12
CA ASN A 34 -5.98 5.89 11.67
C ASN A 34 -5.63 4.41 11.50
N SER A 35 -5.10 4.03 10.33
CA SER A 35 -4.70 2.66 10.04
C SER A 35 -3.49 2.23 10.87
N HIS A 36 -2.50 3.12 11.01
CA HIS A 36 -1.32 2.88 11.83
C HIS A 36 -1.70 2.70 13.31
N ASN A 37 -2.59 3.53 13.86
CA ASN A 37 -3.13 3.32 15.21
C ASN A 37 -3.86 1.99 15.35
N THR A 38 -4.60 1.57 14.31
CA THR A 38 -5.27 0.26 14.27
C THR A 38 -4.25 -0.89 14.28
N TRP A 39 -3.13 -0.74 13.56
CA TRP A 39 -2.02 -1.68 13.60
C TRP A 39 -1.43 -1.82 14.99
N LEU A 40 -1.17 -0.72 15.70
CA LEU A 40 -0.62 -0.79 17.06
C LEU A 40 -1.52 -1.59 18.01
N ASN A 41 -2.84 -1.39 17.94
CA ASN A 41 -3.80 -2.16 18.73
C ASN A 41 -3.88 -3.64 18.31
N PHE A 42 -3.87 -3.92 17.00
CA PHE A 42 -3.86 -5.28 16.48
C PHE A 42 -2.58 -6.02 16.88
N LYS A 43 -1.43 -5.35 16.83
CA LYS A 43 -0.12 -5.89 17.23
C LYS A 43 -0.12 -6.32 18.68
N GLU A 44 -0.64 -5.49 19.59
CA GLU A 44 -0.75 -5.82 21.01
C GLU A 44 -1.71 -7.01 21.23
N SER A 45 -2.92 -6.93 20.67
CA SER A 45 -3.96 -7.96 20.88
C SER A 45 -3.63 -9.33 20.27
N SER A 46 -2.82 -9.36 19.21
CA SER A 46 -2.37 -10.60 18.55
C SER A 46 -1.07 -11.18 19.11
N ASN A 47 -0.48 -10.56 20.14
CA ASN A 47 0.91 -10.84 20.56
C ASN A 47 1.88 -10.80 19.38
N ASN A 48 1.68 -9.85 18.46
CA ASN A 48 2.42 -9.66 17.23
C ASN A 48 2.53 -10.96 16.39
N SER A 49 1.47 -11.79 16.42
CA SER A 49 1.41 -13.08 15.75
C SER A 49 0.19 -13.14 14.83
N TYR A 50 0.46 -13.18 13.52
CA TYR A 50 -0.56 -13.06 12.49
C TYR A 50 -0.06 -13.68 11.18
N LYS A 51 -0.96 -13.82 10.22
CA LYS A 51 -0.60 -14.04 8.83
C LYS A 51 -1.35 -13.07 7.94
N TYR A 52 -0.74 -12.71 6.83
CA TYR A 52 -1.38 -11.91 5.81
C TYR A 52 -1.12 -12.46 4.42
N VAL A 53 -2.00 -12.11 3.48
CA VAL A 53 -1.93 -12.58 2.09
C VAL A 53 -1.74 -11.38 1.19
N VAL A 54 -0.61 -11.32 0.49
CA VAL A 54 -0.39 -10.39 -0.62
C VAL A 54 -0.90 -11.04 -1.89
N SER A 55 -1.56 -10.27 -2.75
CA SER A 55 -2.00 -10.75 -4.05
C SER A 55 -1.60 -9.81 -5.17
N GLY A 56 -1.38 -10.37 -6.35
CA GLY A 56 -1.16 -9.62 -7.58
C GLY A 56 -1.58 -10.43 -8.81
N GLY A 57 -1.42 -9.81 -9.98
CA GLY A 57 -1.77 -10.41 -11.25
C GLY A 57 -1.52 -9.42 -12.38
N SER A 58 -1.58 -9.90 -13.63
CA SER A 58 -1.45 -9.07 -14.82
C SER A 58 -2.77 -9.03 -15.57
N VAL A 59 -3.06 -7.91 -16.24
CA VAL A 59 -4.21 -7.80 -17.14
C VAL A 59 -4.05 -8.65 -18.41
N PHE A 60 -2.83 -9.15 -18.66
CA PHE A 60 -2.51 -10.02 -19.79
C PHE A 60 -2.63 -11.52 -19.48
N THR A 61 -2.79 -11.88 -18.20
CA THR A 61 -2.96 -13.27 -17.76
C THR A 61 -4.36 -13.51 -17.20
N THR A 62 -4.88 -14.73 -17.34
CA THR A 62 -6.17 -15.15 -16.77
C THR A 62 -6.07 -15.57 -15.30
N TYR A 63 -4.84 -15.68 -14.79
CA TYR A 63 -4.52 -16.05 -13.42
C TYR A 63 -3.69 -14.95 -12.75
N GLY A 64 -3.72 -14.93 -11.43
CA GLY A 64 -2.86 -14.12 -10.58
C GLY A 64 -2.02 -15.00 -9.65
N TRP A 65 -1.57 -14.40 -8.56
CA TRP A 65 -0.76 -15.08 -7.55
C TRP A 65 -1.06 -14.55 -6.15
N GLU A 66 -0.72 -15.36 -5.15
CA GLU A 66 -0.81 -15.01 -3.75
C GLU A 66 0.47 -15.40 -3.02
N THR A 67 0.93 -14.54 -2.11
CA THR A 67 2.00 -14.84 -1.15
C THR A 67 1.44 -14.69 0.26
N THR A 68 1.37 -15.79 1.00
CA THR A 68 1.01 -15.81 2.41
C THR A 68 2.26 -15.68 3.27
N ILE A 69 2.27 -14.72 4.17
CA ILE A 69 3.41 -14.45 5.05
C ILE A 69 2.93 -14.63 6.49
N LYS A 70 3.63 -15.48 7.25
CA LYS A 70 3.29 -15.83 8.62
C LYS A 70 4.32 -15.25 9.58
N ILE A 71 3.83 -14.56 10.60
CA ILE A 71 4.62 -13.87 11.62
C ILE A 71 4.25 -14.47 12.97
N SER A 72 5.27 -14.86 13.73
CA SER A 72 5.12 -15.35 15.11
C SER A 72 5.97 -14.49 16.03
N ASN A 73 5.34 -13.86 17.02
CA ASN A 73 6.00 -12.95 17.97
C ASN A 73 6.86 -11.88 17.29
N GLY A 74 6.39 -11.31 16.17
CA GLY A 74 7.11 -10.31 15.39
C GLY A 74 8.22 -10.83 14.47
N VAL A 75 8.41 -12.15 14.38
CA VAL A 75 9.40 -12.77 13.49
C VAL A 75 8.69 -13.46 12.34
N ILE A 76 9.13 -13.21 11.12
CA ILE A 76 8.64 -13.95 9.94
C ILE A 76 9.11 -15.40 10.05
N VAL A 77 8.17 -16.35 10.05
CA VAL A 77 8.46 -17.78 10.19
C VAL A 77 8.20 -18.58 8.92
N GLU A 78 7.31 -18.09 8.05
CA GLU A 78 6.93 -18.77 6.81
C GLU A 78 6.58 -17.75 5.72
N ARG A 79 6.99 -18.04 4.48
CA ARG A 79 6.56 -17.36 3.25
C ARG A 79 6.12 -18.43 2.26
N SER A 80 4.82 -18.46 1.95
CA SER A 80 4.21 -19.45 1.08
C SER A 80 3.64 -18.78 -0.16
N PHE A 81 4.08 -19.18 -1.34
CA PHE A 81 3.63 -18.64 -2.62
C PHE A 81 2.77 -19.66 -3.37
N ARG A 82 1.77 -19.16 -4.10
CA ARG A 82 1.04 -19.95 -5.10
C ARG A 82 0.51 -19.08 -6.23
N TYR A 83 0.38 -19.64 -7.42
CA TYR A 83 -0.50 -19.09 -8.45
C TYR A 83 -1.97 -19.41 -8.16
N THR A 84 -2.89 -18.59 -8.68
CA THR A 84 -4.33 -18.90 -8.62
C THR A 84 -4.72 -19.89 -9.71
N ALA A 85 -5.94 -20.44 -9.62
CA ALA A 85 -6.49 -21.35 -10.63
C ALA A 85 -6.39 -20.78 -12.06
N GLY A 86 -6.15 -21.65 -13.03
CA GLY A 86 -5.90 -21.32 -14.44
C GLY A 86 -4.43 -21.13 -14.80
N ALA A 87 -3.52 -21.12 -13.82
CA ALA A 87 -2.08 -21.03 -14.06
C ALA A 87 -1.47 -22.36 -14.52
N GLU A 88 -2.09 -23.48 -14.15
CA GLU A 88 -1.67 -24.84 -14.49
C GLU A 88 -1.60 -25.11 -16.00
N ASP A 89 -2.32 -24.33 -16.80
CA ASP A 89 -2.30 -24.40 -18.27
C ASP A 89 -1.03 -23.75 -18.87
N PHE A 90 -0.31 -22.95 -18.08
CA PHE A 90 0.80 -22.11 -18.55
C PHE A 90 2.10 -22.31 -17.75
N ILE A 91 2.00 -22.72 -16.50
CA ILE A 91 3.12 -22.85 -15.55
C ILE A 91 3.29 -24.33 -15.18
N PRO A 92 4.54 -24.87 -15.20
CA PRO A 92 4.82 -26.22 -14.75
C PRO A 92 4.30 -26.49 -13.33
N VAL A 93 3.73 -27.68 -13.12
CA VAL A 93 3.10 -28.06 -11.84
C VAL A 93 4.04 -27.92 -10.65
N ASP A 94 5.32 -28.25 -10.83
CA ASP A 94 6.37 -28.13 -9.81
C ASP A 94 6.79 -26.69 -9.50
N GLN A 95 6.27 -25.70 -10.24
CA GLN A 95 6.50 -24.27 -10.04
C GLN A 95 5.23 -23.52 -9.59
N LEU A 96 4.09 -24.20 -9.47
CA LEU A 96 2.81 -23.56 -9.14
C LEU A 96 2.78 -23.00 -7.73
N GLU A 97 3.48 -23.65 -6.79
CA GLU A 97 3.51 -23.28 -5.39
C GLU A 97 4.84 -23.70 -4.74
N TRP A 98 5.24 -22.98 -3.70
CA TRP A 98 6.39 -23.32 -2.87
C TRP A 98 6.26 -22.63 -1.51
N THR A 99 7.05 -23.11 -0.54
CA THR A 99 7.10 -22.55 0.81
C THR A 99 8.53 -22.43 1.29
N GLU A 100 8.87 -21.25 1.81
CA GLU A 100 10.08 -20.97 2.57
C GLU A 100 9.77 -20.94 4.06
N ASN A 101 10.69 -21.45 4.87
CA ASN A 101 10.62 -21.41 6.33
C ASN A 101 11.93 -20.88 6.90
N GLU A 102 11.86 -20.27 8.09
CA GLU A 102 13.02 -19.93 8.92
C GLU A 102 14.16 -19.19 8.15
N ASN A 103 15.31 -19.85 7.94
CA ASN A 103 16.49 -19.28 7.30
C ASN A 103 16.41 -19.22 5.76
N LYS A 104 15.30 -19.71 5.18
CA LYS A 104 15.02 -19.65 3.74
C LYS A 104 14.13 -18.49 3.35
N ILE A 105 13.62 -17.71 4.31
CA ILE A 105 12.76 -16.56 4.02
C ILE A 105 13.51 -15.58 3.11
N ASN A 106 12.84 -15.19 2.00
CA ASN A 106 13.37 -14.35 0.94
C ASN A 106 14.63 -14.95 0.27
N SER A 107 14.63 -16.26 0.04
CA SER A 107 15.74 -16.97 -0.62
C SER A 107 15.89 -16.53 -2.09
N PRO A 108 17.14 -16.40 -2.59
CA PRO A 108 17.38 -16.16 -4.01
C PRO A 108 16.82 -17.22 -4.96
N GLU A 109 16.56 -18.42 -4.44
CA GLU A 109 15.97 -19.54 -5.19
C GLU A 109 14.63 -19.18 -5.85
N HIS A 110 13.86 -18.28 -5.22
CA HIS A 110 12.53 -17.87 -5.69
C HIS A 110 12.46 -16.41 -6.15
N GLU A 111 13.60 -15.72 -6.33
CA GLU A 111 13.68 -14.34 -6.81
C GLU A 111 13.06 -14.14 -8.20
N ASN A 112 13.05 -15.17 -9.04
CA ASN A 112 12.48 -15.12 -10.39
C ASN A 112 10.96 -15.38 -10.44
N THR A 113 10.32 -15.56 -9.28
CA THR A 113 8.86 -15.73 -9.19
C THR A 113 8.18 -14.40 -8.90
N SER A 114 6.86 -14.31 -9.12
CA SER A 114 6.09 -13.11 -8.80
C SER A 114 5.82 -12.93 -7.30
N ALA A 115 6.42 -13.75 -6.43
CA ALA A 115 6.14 -13.72 -5.01
C ALA A 115 6.55 -12.40 -4.37
N SER A 116 5.70 -11.92 -3.46
CA SER A 116 6.01 -10.74 -2.67
C SER A 116 7.18 -11.03 -1.72
N THR A 117 8.08 -10.06 -1.56
CA THR A 117 9.08 -10.10 -0.47
C THR A 117 8.35 -10.19 0.87
N ALA A 118 8.76 -11.12 1.73
CA ALA A 118 8.22 -11.18 3.08
C ALA A 118 8.70 -9.99 3.91
N LEU A 119 7.73 -9.28 4.48
CA LEU A 119 7.89 -8.16 5.39
C LEU A 119 6.99 -8.41 6.61
N THR A 120 7.27 -7.73 7.71
CA THR A 120 6.34 -7.58 8.83
C THR A 120 5.40 -6.41 8.54
N LEU A 121 4.26 -6.34 9.24
CA LEU A 121 3.42 -5.15 9.17
C LEU A 121 4.14 -3.90 9.68
N ASP A 122 5.06 -4.01 10.65
CA ASP A 122 5.92 -2.88 11.06
C ASP A 122 6.71 -2.32 9.87
N GLU A 123 7.39 -3.19 9.11
CA GLU A 123 8.16 -2.79 7.92
C GLU A 123 7.24 -2.25 6.80
N ILE A 124 6.03 -2.79 6.66
CA ILE A 124 5.04 -2.30 5.69
C ILE A 124 4.57 -0.88 6.05
N TYR A 125 4.24 -0.61 7.31
CA TYR A 125 3.86 0.74 7.74
C TYR A 125 5.03 1.72 7.66
N GLU A 126 6.25 1.28 7.95
CA GLU A 126 7.46 2.09 7.77
C GLU A 126 7.67 2.46 6.29
N LYS A 127 7.56 1.48 5.39
CA LYS A 127 7.64 1.73 3.93
C LYS A 127 6.49 2.59 3.44
N ALA A 128 5.29 2.42 3.98
CA ALA A 128 4.16 3.27 3.65
C ALA A 128 4.49 4.74 3.92
N GLU A 129 4.97 5.07 5.11
CA GLU A 129 5.31 6.44 5.53
C GLU A 129 6.54 6.99 4.80
N GLN A 130 7.62 6.21 4.73
CA GLN A 130 8.94 6.69 4.29
C GLN A 130 9.19 6.53 2.79
N GLU A 131 8.41 5.72 2.10
CA GLU A 131 8.67 5.38 0.70
C GLU A 131 7.41 5.49 -0.15
N TRP A 132 6.30 4.89 0.20
CA TRP A 132 5.17 4.76 -0.73
C TRP A 132 4.28 5.99 -0.76
N LEU A 133 3.91 6.50 0.42
CA LEU A 133 3.06 7.66 0.62
C LEU A 133 3.91 8.94 0.74
N ILE A 134 4.74 9.20 -0.28
CA ILE A 134 5.43 10.49 -0.41
C ILE A 134 4.85 11.24 -1.60
N LYS A 135 4.54 12.53 -1.42
CA LYS A 135 4.08 13.42 -2.48
C LYS A 135 5.13 13.50 -3.61
N ARG A 136 4.72 13.10 -4.81
CA ARG A 136 5.55 13.06 -6.03
C ARG A 136 4.83 13.75 -7.17
N LYS A 137 5.52 14.64 -7.89
CA LYS A 137 4.94 15.38 -9.04
C LYS A 137 4.45 14.45 -10.17
N ASN A 138 5.15 13.33 -10.37
CA ASN A 138 4.93 12.41 -11.49
C ASN A 138 4.46 11.02 -11.04
N ALA A 139 3.72 10.92 -9.93
CA ALA A 139 3.11 9.68 -9.51
C ALA A 139 1.72 9.91 -8.91
N THR A 140 0.87 8.89 -8.98
CA THR A 140 -0.40 8.82 -8.28
C THR A 140 -0.21 7.87 -7.11
N SER A 141 -0.51 8.31 -5.89
CA SER A 141 -0.44 7.46 -4.69
C SER A 141 -1.81 6.88 -4.37
N TYR A 142 -1.82 5.71 -3.75
CA TYR A 142 -3.01 4.95 -3.38
C TYR A 142 -2.87 4.48 -1.93
N PHE A 143 -3.94 4.63 -1.16
CA PHE A 143 -4.03 4.12 0.20
C PHE A 143 -5.46 3.67 0.50
N GLU A 144 -5.59 2.45 0.99
CA GLU A 144 -6.85 1.82 1.42
C GLU A 144 -6.58 0.98 2.66
N SER A 145 -7.58 0.89 3.55
CA SER A 145 -7.48 0.20 4.84
C SER A 145 -8.62 -0.81 5.09
N GLU A 146 -8.93 -1.60 4.07
CA GLU A 146 -10.08 -2.52 4.08
C GLU A 146 -9.88 -3.80 4.91
N ASN A 147 -8.70 -4.02 5.50
CA ASN A 147 -8.43 -5.13 6.40
C ASN A 147 -8.79 -4.80 7.85
N ASN A 148 -10.07 -4.50 8.11
CA ASN A 148 -10.57 -4.05 9.43
C ASN A 148 -9.84 -2.79 9.94
N GLY A 149 -9.54 -1.85 9.05
CA GLY A 149 -8.79 -0.64 9.36
C GLY A 149 -7.27 -0.79 9.22
N LEU A 150 -6.76 -2.00 8.92
CA LEU A 150 -5.35 -2.19 8.52
C LEU A 150 -5.20 -2.02 7.00
N ILE A 151 -3.99 -1.69 6.54
CA ILE A 151 -3.64 -1.54 5.11
C ILE A 151 -4.18 -2.71 4.28
N SER A 152 -4.93 -2.38 3.21
CA SER A 152 -5.30 -3.28 2.12
C SER A 152 -4.58 -2.93 0.82
N THR A 153 -4.40 -1.64 0.53
CA THR A 153 -3.61 -1.16 -0.60
C THR A 153 -2.76 0.01 -0.15
N CYS A 154 -1.45 -0.01 -0.42
CA CYS A 154 -0.59 1.14 -0.17
C CYS A 154 0.54 1.18 -1.19
N GLY A 155 0.66 2.28 -1.94
CA GLY A 155 1.64 2.35 -3.02
C GLY A 155 1.47 3.57 -3.92
N TYR A 156 2.21 3.57 -5.02
CA TYR A 156 2.05 4.56 -6.08
C TYR A 156 2.31 3.97 -7.46
N THR A 157 1.75 4.61 -8.49
CA THR A 157 2.10 4.36 -9.89
C THR A 157 2.74 5.62 -10.49
N LYS A 158 3.80 5.45 -11.27
CA LYS A 158 4.40 6.58 -12.02
C LYS A 158 3.43 6.99 -13.15
N LYS A 159 3.28 8.30 -13.40
CA LYS A 159 2.53 8.80 -14.55
C LYS A 159 3.15 8.27 -15.86
N ASN A 160 2.31 7.95 -16.85
CA ASN A 160 2.69 7.36 -18.14
C ASN A 160 3.31 5.96 -18.06
N CYS A 161 3.07 5.23 -16.97
CA CYS A 161 3.49 3.85 -16.88
C CYS A 161 2.43 2.95 -17.51
N LEU A 162 2.86 2.10 -18.45
CA LEU A 162 1.95 1.36 -19.35
C LEU A 162 1.46 0.05 -18.75
N ASP A 163 2.32 -0.70 -18.05
CA ASP A 163 1.98 -2.01 -17.50
C ASP A 163 2.86 -2.40 -16.29
N ASP A 164 2.28 -3.10 -15.31
CA ASP A 164 2.95 -3.62 -14.09
C ASP A 164 3.79 -2.59 -13.32
N CYS A 165 3.20 -1.42 -13.08
CA CYS A 165 3.91 -0.23 -12.60
C CYS A 165 3.69 0.12 -11.13
N PHE A 166 2.85 -0.63 -10.44
CA PHE A 166 2.50 -0.34 -9.05
C PHE A 166 3.68 -0.67 -8.15
N VAL A 167 4.15 0.34 -7.41
CA VAL A 167 5.18 0.20 -6.39
C VAL A 167 4.51 0.32 -5.03
N GLY A 168 4.40 -0.79 -4.33
CA GLY A 168 3.68 -0.86 -3.06
C GLY A 168 3.26 -2.28 -2.72
N ILE A 169 2.17 -2.40 -1.98
CA ILE A 169 1.61 -3.66 -1.54
C ILE A 169 0.08 -3.66 -1.66
N THR A 170 -0.47 -4.83 -2.03
CA THR A 170 -1.91 -5.12 -1.97
C THR A 170 -2.11 -6.34 -1.09
N ILE A 171 -2.64 -6.12 0.12
CA ILE A 171 -2.91 -7.14 1.13
C ILE A 171 -4.39 -7.51 1.05
N LYS A 172 -4.66 -8.73 0.63
CA LYS A 172 -6.00 -9.30 0.49
C LYS A 172 -6.67 -9.60 1.83
N ASN A 173 -5.90 -10.03 2.83
CA ASN A 173 -6.43 -10.40 4.14
C ASN A 173 -5.32 -10.39 5.20
N ILE A 174 -5.69 -10.06 6.44
CA ILE A 174 -4.86 -10.15 7.65
C ILE A 174 -5.67 -10.86 8.74
N VAL A 175 -5.09 -11.91 9.33
CA VAL A 175 -5.73 -12.67 10.43
C VAL A 175 -4.72 -13.02 11.51
N THR A 176 -5.19 -13.07 12.76
CA THR A 176 -4.37 -13.54 13.91
C THR A 176 -4.08 -15.04 13.80
N LEU A 177 -2.99 -15.49 14.43
CA LEU A 177 -2.64 -16.91 14.55
C LEU A 177 -3.27 -17.59 15.77
#